data_AF-A0A3C2AFG5-F1
#
_entry.id   AF-A0A3C2AFG5-F1
#
_cell.length_a   1.000
_cell.length_b   1.000
_cell.length_c   1.000
_cell.angle_alpha   90.00
_cell.angle_beta   90.00
_cell.angle_gamma   90.00
#
_symmetry.space_group_name_H-M   'P 1'
#
loop_
_entity.id
_entity.type
_entity.pdbx_description
1 polymer ?
#
loop_
_entity_poly.entity_id
_entity_poly.type
_entity_poly.pdbx_seq_one_letter_code
_entity_poly.pdbx_strand_id
1 'polypeptide(L)' 'MPPKKNDISFFFNPRSIAVIGASPIPGKLSYVILENLKKGGFLGAIYPVNPKY' A
#
# COMPACT_ATOMS: atom_id res chain seq x y z
N MET A 1 0.68 -14.48 -22.61
CA MET A 1 1.86 -15.12 -21.98
C MET A 1 1.59 -15.23 -20.49
N PRO A 2 1.68 -16.42 -19.90
CA PRO A 2 1.63 -16.55 -18.45
C PRO A 2 2.79 -15.76 -17.80
N PRO A 3 2.62 -15.24 -16.58
CA PRO A 3 3.69 -14.55 -15.87
C PRO A 3 4.92 -15.48 -15.77
N LYS A 4 6.11 -14.92 -16.04
CA LYS A 4 7.37 -15.65 -15.89
C LYS A 4 7.49 -16.11 -14.43
N LYS A 5 7.98 -17.33 -14.22
CA LYS A 5 7.95 -18.05 -12.93
C LYS A 5 8.61 -17.33 -11.73
N ASN A 6 9.32 -16.22 -11.94
CA ASN A 6 9.98 -15.41 -10.91
C ASN A 6 9.76 -13.89 -11.12
N ASP A 7 8.63 -13.49 -11.73
CA ASP A 7 8.34 -12.08 -11.97
C ASP A 7 7.83 -11.39 -10.69
N ILE A 8 8.58 -10.40 -10.22
CA ILE A 8 8.25 -9.58 -9.04
C ILE A 8 7.80 -8.16 -9.42
N SER A 9 7.54 -7.89 -10.70
CA SER A 9 7.12 -6.58 -11.19
C SER A 9 5.85 -6.07 -10.50
N PHE A 10 4.96 -6.97 -10.08
CA PHE A 10 3.74 -6.64 -9.32
C PHE A 10 4.02 -5.94 -7.99
N PHE A 11 5.20 -6.17 -7.39
CA PHE A 11 5.58 -5.57 -6.11
C PHE A 11 6.06 -4.13 -6.30
N PHE A 12 6.84 -3.88 -7.36
CA PHE A 12 7.40 -2.55 -7.66
C PHE A 12 6.44 -1.67 -8.48
N ASN A 13 5.52 -2.28 -9.23
CA ASN A 13 4.53 -1.58 -10.06
C ASN A 13 3.10 -2.07 -9.74
N PRO A 14 2.63 -2.00 -8.49
CA PRO A 14 1.29 -2.45 -8.15
C PRO A 14 0.24 -1.48 -8.72
N ARG A 15 -0.89 -2.02 -9.18
CA ARG A 15 -2.07 -1.20 -9.54
C ARG A 15 -2.80 -0.66 -8.31
N SER A 16 -2.64 -1.34 -7.17
CA SER A 16 -3.27 -0.98 -5.90
C SER A 16 -2.51 -1.58 -4.72
N ILE A 17 -2.59 -0.93 -3.56
CA ILE A 17 -1.95 -1.37 -2.32
C ILE A 17 -3.01 -1.41 -1.21
N ALA A 18 -3.06 -2.50 -0.45
CA ALA A 18 -3.84 -2.58 0.78
C ALA A 18 -2.89 -2.48 1.99
N VAL A 19 -3.17 -1.58 2.92
CA VAL A 19 -2.39 -1.41 4.16
C VAL A 19 -3.17 -2.01 5.32
N ILE A 20 -2.82 -3.24 5.68
CA ILE A 20 -3.44 -3.97 6.80
C ILE A 20 -2.89 -3.44 8.12
N GLY A 21 -3.79 -3.14 9.07
CA GLY A 21 -3.42 -2.49 10.33
C GLY A 21 -3.27 -0.97 10.20
N ALA A 22 -3.85 -0.38 9.16
CA ALA A 22 -3.96 1.07 8.99
C ALA A 22 -4.50 1.73 10.25
N SER A 23 -3.91 2.84 10.68
CA SER A 23 -4.41 3.63 11.80
C SER A 23 -4.28 5.11 11.45
N PRO A 24 -5.30 5.95 11.75
CA PRO A 24 -5.25 7.37 11.51
C PRO A 24 -4.45 8.14 12.58
N ILE A 25 -3.91 7.45 13.59
CA ILE A 25 -3.19 8.08 14.71
C ILE A 25 -1.80 8.53 14.23
N PRO A 26 -1.50 9.85 14.26
CA PRO A 26 -0.20 10.35 13.86
C PRO A 26 0.94 9.72 14.67
N GLY A 27 2.07 9.47 14.01
CA GLY A 27 3.26 8.87 14.63
C GLY A 27 3.25 7.33 14.69
N LYS A 28 2.12 6.66 14.43
CA LYS A 28 2.13 5.19 14.23
C LYS A 28 2.79 4.83 12.90
N LEU A 29 3.49 3.69 12.86
CA LEU A 29 4.12 3.20 11.63
C LEU A 29 3.11 3.06 10.47
N SER A 30 1.93 2.49 10.70
CA SER A 30 0.92 2.32 9.65
C SER A 30 0.31 3.64 9.16
N TYR A 31 0.29 4.69 10.01
CA TYR A 31 -0.02 6.05 9.59
C TYR A 31 1.06 6.60 8.66
N VAL A 32 2.34 6.47 9.05
CA VAL A 32 3.48 6.94 8.27
C VAL A 32 3.56 6.26 6.90
N ILE A 33 3.24 4.96 6.82
CA ILE A 33 3.19 4.23 5.54
C ILE A 33 2.14 4.84 4.60
N LEU A 34 0.92 5.09 5.08
CA LEU A 34 -0.14 5.70 4.27
C LEU A 34 0.22 7.12 3.83
N GLU A 35 0.80 7.91 4.73
CA GLU A 35 1.31 9.24 4.41
C GLU A 35 2.40 9.20 3.34
N ASN A 36 3.34 8.26 3.42
CA ASN A 36 4.41 8.10 2.45
C ASN A 36 3.88 7.68 1.08
N LEU A 37 2.91 6.77 1.02
CA LEU A 37 2.27 6.37 -0.25
C LEU A 37 1.57 7.55 -0.92
N LYS A 38 0.87 8.39 -0.13
CA LYS A 38 0.22 9.60 -0.63
C LYS A 38 1.23 10.66 -1.09
N LYS A 39 2.18 11.02 -0.21
CA LYS A 39 3.18 12.08 -0.48
C LYS A 39 4.17 11.69 -1.57
N GLY A 40 4.48 10.39 -1.68
CA GLY A 40 5.30 9.82 -2.73
C GLY A 40 4.60 9.76 -4.10
N GLY A 41 3.32 10.15 -4.19
CA GLY A 41 2.60 10.23 -5.46
C GLY A 41 2.22 8.88 -6.04
N PHE A 42 1.96 7.87 -5.21
CA PHE A 42 1.47 6.59 -5.72
C PHE A 42 0.13 6.78 -6.44
N LEU A 43 0.09 6.48 -7.74
CA LEU A 43 -1.05 6.74 -8.61
C LEU A 43 -2.13 5.65 -8.54
N GLY A 44 -1.79 4.48 -7.99
CA GLY A 44 -2.72 3.37 -7.81
C GLY A 44 -3.67 3.57 -6.63
N ALA A 45 -4.69 2.72 -6.54
CA ALA A 45 -5.63 2.78 -5.42
C ALA A 45 -4.96 2.34 -4.10
N ILE A 46 -5.21 3.08 -3.02
CA ILE A 46 -4.72 2.76 -1.67
C ILE A 46 -5.91 2.39 -0.79
N TYR A 47 -5.90 1.19 -0.22
CA TYR A 47 -6.94 0.66 0.64
C TYR A 47 -6.42 0.51 2.08
N PRO A 48 -6.68 1.46 2.98
CA PRO A 48 -6.43 1.25 4.41
C PRO A 48 -7.41 0.21 4.96
N VAL A 49 -6.91 -0.83 5.64
CA VAL A 49 -7.75 -1.93 6.18
C VAL A 49 -7.49 -2.08 7.68
N ASN A 50 -8.50 -1.80 8.48
CA ASN A 50 -8.49 -2.06 9.92
C ASN A 50 -9.93 -2.18 10.44
N PRO A 51 -10.36 -3.34 11.01
CA PRO A 51 -11.73 -3.52 11.50
C PRO A 51 -12.20 -2.52 12.56
N LYS A 52 -11.26 -1.81 13.22
CA LYS A 52 -11.56 -0.79 14.22
C LYS A 52 -12.01 0.55 13.61
N TYR A 53 -11.79 0.77 12.31
CA TYR A 53 -12.03 2.04 11.62
C TYR A 53 -12.87 1.86 10.35
#